data_AF-R4UK24-F1
#
_entry.id   AF-R4UK24-F1
#
_cell.length_a   1.000
_cell.length_b   1.000
_cell.length_c   1.000
_cell.angle_alpha   90.00
_cell.angle_beta   90.00
_cell.angle_gamma   90.00
#
_symmetry.space_group_name_H-M   'P 1'
#
loop_
_entity.id
_entity.type
_entity.pdbx_description
1 polymer ?
#
loop_
_entity_poly.entity_id
_entity_poly.type
_entity_poly.pdbx_seq_one_letter_code
_entity_poly.pdbx_strand_id
1 'polypeptide(L)'
;MLSFIIAATLIAATAAQACNYSSICANHTMCQYPTTNYGPNCLAPVYSGVNATTQQQIVDLHNNLRRKVAQGNETRGNPGPQPSAANMREFTWDDELATIAQRWANQCTFQHDTCRSVARFYVGQNLYMSLSTGTPNSIQNWTAAVQAWYDEVQNFNKSHINPFQFSSATGHYTQVVWADTYLVGCGFTAFNNSDGWYRKFYACNYGPGGNYLNGIMYKTGTACSQCPAGTICDNGLCA
;
A
#
# COMPACT_ATOMS: atom_id res chain seq x y z
N MET A 1 -67.09 -4.51 28.89
CA MET A 1 -65.73 -3.93 28.87
C MET A 1 -64.91 -4.74 27.88
N LEU A 2 -64.76 -4.28 26.64
CA LEU A 2 -63.85 -4.89 25.67
C LEU A 2 -62.50 -4.17 25.77
N SER A 3 -61.48 -4.88 26.22
CA SER A 3 -60.09 -4.39 26.27
C SER A 3 -59.44 -4.59 24.90
N PHE A 4 -59.06 -3.49 24.26
CA PHE A 4 -58.21 -3.51 23.07
C PHE A 4 -56.74 -3.59 23.50
N ILE A 5 -56.06 -4.68 23.14
CA ILE A 5 -54.60 -4.80 23.29
C ILE A 5 -53.97 -4.25 22.01
N ILE A 6 -53.38 -3.07 22.10
CA ILE A 6 -52.55 -2.49 21.03
C ILE A 6 -51.14 -3.07 21.20
N ALA A 7 -50.77 -4.04 20.39
CA ALA A 7 -49.39 -4.50 20.27
C ALA A 7 -48.60 -3.49 19.42
N ALA A 8 -47.80 -2.64 20.10
CA ALA A 8 -46.84 -1.77 19.43
C ALA A 8 -45.60 -2.58 19.06
N THR A 9 -45.44 -2.89 17.77
CA THR A 9 -44.20 -3.44 17.23
C THR A 9 -43.14 -2.34 17.15
N LEU A 10 -42.18 -2.38 18.09
CA LEU A 10 -40.96 -1.57 17.98
C LEU A 10 -40.11 -2.13 16.82
N ILE A 11 -40.20 -1.50 15.66
CA ILE A 11 -39.20 -1.67 14.59
C ILE A 11 -37.97 -0.87 15.02
N ALA A 12 -36.99 -1.54 15.60
CA ALA A 12 -35.67 -0.96 15.81
C ALA A 12 -35.01 -0.79 14.43
N ALA A 13 -35.17 0.38 13.82
CA ALA A 13 -34.37 0.77 12.67
C ALA A 13 -32.92 0.92 13.16
N THR A 14 -32.09 -0.08 12.87
CA THR A 14 -30.64 0.07 13.01
C THR A 14 -30.21 1.11 11.99
N ALA A 15 -29.89 2.32 12.46
CA ALA A 15 -29.17 3.27 11.63
C ALA A 15 -27.87 2.57 11.20
N ALA A 16 -27.74 2.28 9.90
CA ALA A 16 -26.48 1.83 9.35
C ALA A 16 -25.42 2.84 9.79
N GLN A 17 -24.43 2.40 10.57
CA GLN A 17 -23.36 3.26 11.04
C GLN A 17 -22.79 3.99 9.82
N ALA A 18 -22.96 5.31 9.77
CA ALA A 18 -22.50 6.09 8.63
C ALA A 18 -20.99 5.91 8.48
N CYS A 19 -20.55 5.39 7.34
CA CYS A 19 -19.14 5.20 7.07
C CYS A 19 -18.51 6.53 6.61
N ASN A 20 -17.48 6.99 7.31
CA ASN A 20 -16.80 8.26 7.04
C ASN A 20 -16.16 8.34 5.64
N TYR A 21 -15.93 7.21 4.98
CA TYR A 21 -15.32 7.15 3.66
C TYR A 21 -16.34 7.08 2.51
N SER A 22 -17.63 7.03 2.82
CA SER A 22 -18.70 6.91 1.80
C SER A 22 -18.78 8.12 0.86
N SER A 23 -18.32 9.29 1.30
CA SER A 23 -18.23 10.50 0.48
C SER A 23 -17.10 10.45 -0.56
N ILE A 24 -16.11 9.58 -0.37
CA ILE A 24 -14.98 9.39 -1.31
C ILE A 24 -15.39 8.43 -2.42
N CYS A 25 -15.99 7.30 -2.05
CA CYS A 25 -16.49 6.29 -2.99
C CYS A 25 -17.45 5.31 -2.28
N ALA A 26 -18.45 4.80 -3.01
CA ALA A 26 -19.46 3.91 -2.45
C ALA A 26 -18.89 2.57 -1.93
N ASN A 27 -17.87 2.03 -2.61
CA ASN A 27 -17.25 0.74 -2.32
C ASN A 27 -15.91 0.88 -1.60
N HIS A 28 -15.77 1.88 -0.72
CA HIS A 28 -14.54 2.06 0.04
C HIS A 28 -14.28 0.87 0.97
N THR A 29 -13.03 0.40 1.07
CA THR A 29 -12.62 -0.75 1.91
C THR A 29 -13.11 -0.62 3.35
N MET A 30 -12.99 0.57 3.95
CA MET A 30 -13.46 0.82 5.32
C MET A 30 -14.99 0.78 5.47
N CYS A 31 -15.75 0.98 4.39
CA CYS A 31 -17.20 0.89 4.41
C CYS A 31 -17.70 -0.53 4.12
N GLN A 32 -17.02 -1.24 3.21
CA GLN A 32 -17.32 -2.64 2.91
C GLN A 32 -17.00 -3.55 4.09
N TYR A 33 -15.93 -3.23 4.83
CA TYR A 33 -15.45 -4.00 5.98
C TYR A 33 -15.37 -3.09 7.22
N PRO A 34 -16.50 -2.78 7.88
CA PRO A 34 -16.55 -1.80 8.96
C PRO A 34 -15.92 -2.28 10.27
N THR A 35 -15.68 -3.59 10.42
CA THR A 35 -15.08 -4.18 11.63
C THR A 35 -13.65 -4.68 11.37
N THR A 36 -12.92 -5.01 12.42
CA THR A 36 -11.57 -5.61 12.35
C THR A 36 -11.59 -7.10 12.04
N ASN A 37 -12.78 -7.69 11.87
CA ASN A 37 -12.93 -9.13 11.69
C ASN A 37 -12.23 -9.59 10.41
N TYR A 38 -11.75 -10.83 10.46
CA TYR A 38 -11.16 -11.47 9.31
C TYR A 38 -12.25 -11.91 8.32
N GLY A 39 -11.95 -11.78 7.04
CA GLY A 39 -12.79 -12.27 5.96
C GLY A 39 -12.85 -13.81 5.94
N PRO A 40 -13.82 -14.40 5.23
CA PRO A 40 -14.04 -15.85 5.21
C PRO A 40 -12.87 -16.66 4.65
N ASN A 41 -11.99 -16.02 3.87
CA ASN A 41 -10.79 -16.65 3.30
C ASN A 41 -9.62 -16.76 4.29
N CYS A 42 -9.74 -16.14 5.48
CA CYS A 42 -8.72 -16.19 6.53
C CYS A 42 -8.95 -17.37 7.47
N LEU A 43 -8.55 -18.58 7.08
CA LEU A 43 -8.72 -19.74 7.95
C LEU A 43 -7.65 -19.73 9.06
N ALA A 44 -8.07 -20.13 10.26
CA ALA A 44 -7.23 -20.17 11.44
C ALA A 44 -6.07 -21.20 11.32
N PRO A 45 -4.94 -20.98 12.01
CA PRO A 45 -4.63 -19.80 12.83
C PRO A 45 -4.33 -18.55 12.00
N VAL A 46 -4.71 -17.37 12.54
CA VAL A 46 -4.48 -16.07 11.88
C VAL A 46 -3.59 -15.18 12.76
N TYR A 47 -2.56 -14.59 12.16
CA TYR A 47 -1.70 -13.58 12.79
C TYR A 47 -1.74 -12.31 11.95
N SER A 48 -1.95 -11.13 12.54
CA SER A 48 -2.08 -9.90 11.78
C SER A 48 -1.46 -8.70 12.50
N GLY A 49 -1.34 -7.58 11.78
CA GLY A 49 -0.84 -6.33 12.31
C GLY A 49 0.65 -6.09 12.05
N VAL A 50 1.04 -4.82 12.12
CA VAL A 50 2.41 -4.34 11.94
C VAL A 50 2.74 -3.45 13.13
N ASN A 51 3.71 -3.86 13.96
CA ASN A 51 4.11 -3.10 15.15
C ASN A 51 5.05 -1.93 14.79
N ALA A 52 5.23 -0.97 15.70
CA ALA A 52 6.03 0.24 15.46
C ALA A 52 7.47 -0.04 14.95
N THR A 53 8.16 -1.06 15.49
CA THR A 53 9.50 -1.43 15.01
C THR A 53 9.45 -1.89 13.55
N THR A 54 8.46 -2.69 13.18
CA THR A 54 8.25 -3.13 11.80
C THR A 54 7.79 -2.00 10.89
N GLN A 55 6.98 -1.06 11.38
CA GLN A 55 6.59 0.14 10.62
C GLN A 55 7.82 0.95 10.20
N GLN A 56 8.73 1.21 11.15
CA GLN A 56 9.99 1.90 10.86
C GLN A 56 10.85 1.11 9.87
N GLN A 57 10.97 -0.21 10.07
CA GLN A 57 11.70 -1.08 9.14
C GLN A 57 11.16 -0.95 7.70
N ILE A 58 9.84 -0.91 7.52
CA ILE A 58 9.22 -0.76 6.20
C ILE A 58 9.59 0.59 5.57
N VAL A 59 9.50 1.68 6.34
CA VAL A 59 9.89 3.02 5.89
C VAL A 59 11.35 3.04 5.47
N ASP A 60 12.24 2.49 6.29
CA ASP A 60 13.69 2.45 6.03
C ASP A 60 14.00 1.64 4.76
N LEU A 61 13.36 0.48 4.57
CA LEU A 61 13.51 -0.33 3.35
C LEU A 61 13.14 0.47 2.10
N HIS A 62 12.00 1.18 2.11
CA HIS A 62 11.58 2.00 0.97
C HIS A 62 12.54 3.17 0.74
N ASN A 63 12.91 3.92 1.79
CA ASN A 63 13.77 5.08 1.66
C ASN A 63 15.19 4.72 1.20
N ASN A 64 15.73 3.58 1.63
CA ASN A 64 17.01 3.08 1.13
C ASN A 64 16.98 2.80 -0.39
N LEU A 65 15.89 2.21 -0.90
CA LEU A 65 15.72 1.93 -2.32
C LEU A 65 15.46 3.20 -3.13
N ARG A 66 14.62 4.11 -2.62
CA ARG A 66 14.38 5.42 -3.23
C ARG A 66 15.66 6.22 -3.34
N ARG A 67 16.48 6.24 -2.28
CA ARG A 67 17.79 6.90 -2.24
C ARG A 67 18.74 6.31 -3.27
N LYS A 68 18.79 4.97 -3.39
CA LYS A 68 19.60 4.28 -4.40
C LYS A 68 19.26 4.76 -5.81
N VAL A 69 17.98 4.86 -6.17
CA VAL A 69 17.55 5.39 -7.48
C VAL A 69 17.86 6.88 -7.59
N ALA A 70 17.50 7.68 -6.58
CA ALA A 70 17.66 9.12 -6.60
C ALA A 70 19.12 9.55 -6.81
N GLN A 71 20.07 8.84 -6.22
CA GLN A 71 21.51 9.08 -6.37
C GLN A 71 22.10 8.50 -7.66
N GLY A 72 21.32 7.81 -8.50
CA GLY A 72 21.79 7.20 -9.74
C GLY A 72 22.59 5.90 -9.55
N ASN A 73 22.40 5.22 -8.41
CA ASN A 73 23.14 4.00 -8.03
C ASN A 73 22.40 2.70 -8.44
N GLU A 74 21.25 2.78 -9.11
CA GLU A 74 20.54 1.61 -9.64
C GLU A 74 21.01 1.30 -11.07
N THR A 75 21.87 0.29 -11.18
CA THR A 75 22.49 -0.12 -12.45
C THR A 75 21.57 -0.95 -13.34
N ARG A 76 20.51 -1.53 -12.77
CA ARG A 76 19.57 -2.41 -13.50
C ARG A 76 18.56 -1.61 -14.32
N GLY A 77 17.93 -2.28 -15.28
CA GLY A 77 16.95 -1.70 -16.21
C GLY A 77 16.93 -2.46 -17.52
N ASN A 78 15.92 -2.18 -18.35
CA ASN A 78 15.79 -2.74 -19.69
C ASN A 78 15.58 -1.63 -20.74
N PRO A 79 16.62 -0.88 -21.16
CA PRO A 79 18.01 -0.96 -20.67
C PRO A 79 18.26 -0.10 -19.43
N GLY A 80 19.24 -0.51 -18.61
CA GLY A 80 19.77 0.28 -17.49
C GLY A 80 20.88 1.28 -17.91
N PRO A 81 21.49 1.98 -16.95
CA PRO A 81 21.04 2.18 -15.57
C PRO A 81 19.79 3.07 -15.50
N GLN A 82 19.14 3.11 -14.33
CA GLN A 82 18.09 4.10 -14.08
C GLN A 82 18.72 5.48 -13.85
N PRO A 83 18.17 6.56 -14.46
CA PRO A 83 18.68 7.91 -14.23
C PRO A 83 18.39 8.37 -12.80
N SER A 84 19.27 9.22 -12.26
CA SER A 84 19.09 9.86 -10.96
C SER A 84 17.83 10.73 -10.91
N ALA A 85 17.28 10.95 -9.73
CA ALA A 85 16.03 11.66 -9.53
C ALA A 85 16.23 12.96 -8.73
N ALA A 86 15.82 14.08 -9.30
CA ALA A 86 16.02 15.40 -8.72
C ALA A 86 15.03 15.77 -7.60
N ASN A 87 13.87 15.12 -7.54
CA ASN A 87 12.74 15.49 -6.67
C ASN A 87 12.19 14.32 -5.83
N MET A 88 12.95 13.23 -5.66
CA MET A 88 12.48 12.04 -4.95
C MET A 88 12.24 12.35 -3.47
N ARG A 89 10.98 12.31 -3.02
CA ARG A 89 10.65 12.59 -1.62
C ARG A 89 10.96 11.43 -0.69
N GLU A 90 11.28 11.74 0.56
CA GLU A 90 11.37 10.74 1.61
C GLU A 90 9.97 10.24 1.99
N PHE A 91 9.83 8.94 2.26
CA PHE A 91 8.61 8.37 2.82
C PHE A 91 8.60 8.55 4.33
N THR A 92 7.42 8.86 4.87
CA THR A 92 7.08 8.72 6.28
C THR A 92 5.88 7.78 6.45
N TRP A 93 5.74 7.24 7.67
CA TRP A 93 4.62 6.34 7.98
C TRP A 93 3.31 7.11 8.10
N ASP A 94 2.22 6.52 7.61
CA ASP A 94 0.87 7.08 7.73
C ASP A 94 -0.13 6.05 8.29
N ASP A 95 -0.68 6.34 9.47
CA ASP A 95 -1.57 5.44 10.19
C ASP A 95 -2.95 5.26 9.53
N GLU A 96 -3.45 6.27 8.81
CA GLU A 96 -4.70 6.16 8.06
C GLU A 96 -4.54 5.17 6.91
N LEU A 97 -3.45 5.32 6.12
CA LEU A 97 -3.11 4.38 5.05
C LEU A 97 -2.88 2.97 5.58
N ALA A 98 -2.18 2.83 6.71
CA ALA A 98 -1.91 1.54 7.34
C ALA A 98 -3.20 0.85 7.83
N THR A 99 -4.12 1.62 8.43
CA THR A 99 -5.41 1.10 8.89
C THR A 99 -6.22 0.54 7.73
N ILE A 100 -6.27 1.25 6.60
CA ILE A 100 -6.97 0.81 5.39
C ILE A 100 -6.27 -0.42 4.78
N ALA A 101 -4.94 -0.41 4.69
CA ALA A 101 -4.16 -1.53 4.18
C ALA A 101 -4.35 -2.79 5.04
N GLN A 102 -4.37 -2.65 6.38
CA GLN A 102 -4.65 -3.75 7.29
C GLN A 102 -6.09 -4.25 7.18
N ARG A 103 -7.06 -3.35 6.95
CA ARG A 103 -8.43 -3.75 6.65
C ARG A 103 -8.51 -4.64 5.43
N TRP A 104 -7.77 -4.28 4.38
CA TRP A 104 -7.71 -5.10 3.18
C TRP A 104 -6.95 -6.43 3.39
N ALA A 105 -5.81 -6.40 4.08
CA ALA A 105 -5.04 -7.60 4.40
C ALA A 105 -5.87 -8.62 5.21
N ASN A 106 -6.77 -8.15 6.08
CA ASN A 106 -7.70 -8.97 6.84
C ASN A 106 -8.76 -9.67 5.98
N GLN A 107 -8.84 -9.40 4.67
CA GLN A 107 -9.76 -10.10 3.76
C GLN A 107 -9.10 -11.31 3.08
N CYS A 108 -7.80 -11.52 3.28
CA CYS A 108 -7.07 -12.71 2.83
C CYS A 108 -7.25 -13.04 1.34
N THR A 109 -7.41 -12.00 0.52
CA THR A 109 -7.68 -12.14 -0.92
C THR A 109 -6.61 -11.39 -1.70
N PHE A 110 -5.85 -12.12 -2.53
CA PHE A 110 -4.72 -11.55 -3.27
C PHE A 110 -5.18 -10.84 -4.55
N GLN A 111 -5.79 -9.68 -4.37
CA GLN A 111 -6.16 -8.75 -5.43
C GLN A 111 -6.19 -7.34 -4.86
N HIS A 112 -6.20 -6.32 -5.72
CA HIS A 112 -6.41 -4.94 -5.28
C HIS A 112 -7.87 -4.73 -4.87
N ASP A 113 -8.10 -4.02 -3.77
CA ASP A 113 -9.42 -3.50 -3.40
C ASP A 113 -9.94 -2.46 -4.41
N THR A 114 -11.25 -2.23 -4.42
CA THR A 114 -11.87 -1.31 -5.39
C THR A 114 -11.55 0.15 -5.07
N CYS A 115 -11.54 0.53 -3.80
CA CYS A 115 -11.31 1.92 -3.41
C CYS A 115 -10.73 2.03 -1.99
N ARG A 116 -9.62 2.76 -1.90
CA ARG A 116 -8.81 2.94 -0.68
C ARG A 116 -8.33 4.39 -0.46
N SER A 117 -8.86 5.32 -1.28
CA SER A 117 -8.45 6.72 -1.25
C SER A 117 -8.86 7.37 0.07
N VAL A 118 -8.04 8.31 0.52
CA VAL A 118 -8.34 9.13 1.70
C VAL A 118 -8.79 10.52 1.25
N ALA A 119 -9.36 11.31 2.16
CA ALA A 119 -9.83 12.65 1.82
C ALA A 119 -8.72 13.55 1.24
N ARG A 120 -7.46 13.26 1.58
CA ARG A 120 -6.27 14.02 1.17
C ARG A 120 -5.89 13.79 -0.29
N PHE A 121 -6.09 12.59 -0.83
CA PHE A 121 -5.59 12.19 -2.16
C PHE A 121 -6.03 10.79 -2.58
N TYR A 122 -5.87 10.49 -3.88
CA TYR A 122 -5.83 9.11 -4.39
C TYR A 122 -4.69 8.31 -3.76
N VAL A 123 -4.91 7.02 -3.51
CA VAL A 123 -3.98 6.12 -2.83
C VAL A 123 -3.62 4.92 -3.72
N GLY A 124 -2.32 4.75 -3.96
CA GLY A 124 -1.75 3.61 -4.68
C GLY A 124 -1.60 2.39 -3.76
N GLN A 125 -1.31 1.22 -4.33
CA GLN A 125 -1.16 -0.01 -3.54
C GLN A 125 -0.19 -1.00 -4.19
N ASN A 126 0.66 -1.60 -3.36
CA ASN A 126 1.43 -2.80 -3.71
C ASN A 126 1.03 -3.96 -2.82
N LEU A 127 0.99 -5.16 -3.41
CA LEU A 127 0.59 -6.39 -2.75
C LEU A 127 1.68 -7.45 -2.92
N TYR A 128 1.92 -8.24 -1.88
CA TYR A 128 2.83 -9.38 -1.94
C TYR A 128 2.25 -10.55 -1.14
N MET A 129 2.38 -11.76 -1.66
CA MET A 129 1.91 -12.98 -1.02
C MET A 129 3.01 -14.04 -1.10
N SER A 130 3.42 -14.57 0.05
CA SER A 130 4.26 -15.77 0.11
C SER A 130 3.43 -16.99 0.49
N LEU A 131 3.72 -18.13 -0.13
CA LEU A 131 3.11 -19.43 0.20
C LEU A 131 4.08 -20.29 1.01
N SER A 132 3.55 -21.11 1.91
CA SER A 132 4.32 -22.07 2.70
C SER A 132 3.52 -23.33 3.00
N THR A 133 4.23 -24.44 3.21
CA THR A 133 3.69 -25.68 3.77
C THR A 133 3.79 -25.71 5.31
N GLY A 134 4.54 -24.79 5.92
CA GLY A 134 4.66 -24.65 7.37
C GLY A 134 3.53 -23.80 7.94
N THR A 135 3.08 -24.14 9.15
CA THR A 135 1.98 -23.42 9.83
C THR A 135 2.22 -21.90 9.88
N PRO A 136 1.17 -21.07 9.75
CA PRO A 136 1.31 -19.62 9.78
C PRO A 136 1.89 -19.21 11.12
N ASN A 137 2.67 -18.14 11.10
CA ASN A 137 3.25 -17.52 12.28
C ASN A 137 3.34 -16.01 12.08
N SER A 138 3.62 -15.29 13.15
CA SER A 138 3.73 -13.83 13.17
C SER A 138 5.04 -13.28 12.59
N ILE A 139 5.97 -14.13 12.14
CA ILE A 139 7.26 -13.67 11.57
C ILE A 139 6.99 -13.03 10.22
N GLN A 140 7.36 -11.76 10.06
CA GLN A 140 7.12 -10.98 8.85
C GLN A 140 8.44 -10.82 8.09
N ASN A 141 8.43 -11.01 6.77
CA ASN A 141 9.61 -10.81 5.92
C ASN A 141 9.38 -9.61 4.98
N TRP A 142 9.31 -8.42 5.57
CA TRP A 142 9.12 -7.17 4.81
C TRP A 142 10.28 -6.88 3.85
N THR A 143 11.50 -7.28 4.20
CA THR A 143 12.64 -7.18 3.28
C THR A 143 12.35 -7.92 1.98
N ALA A 144 11.85 -9.17 2.04
CA ALA A 144 11.51 -9.91 0.84
C ALA A 144 10.35 -9.28 0.04
N ALA A 145 9.30 -8.82 0.72
CA ALA A 145 8.14 -8.20 0.06
C ALA A 145 8.51 -6.91 -0.68
N VAL A 146 9.19 -5.98 0.02
CA VAL A 146 9.61 -4.69 -0.56
C VAL A 146 10.67 -4.89 -1.65
N GLN A 147 11.61 -5.82 -1.45
CA GLN A 147 12.62 -6.13 -2.46
C GLN A 147 12.00 -6.76 -3.71
N ALA A 148 11.00 -7.65 -3.57
CA ALA A 148 10.31 -8.25 -4.72
C ALA A 148 9.61 -7.19 -5.58
N TRP A 149 8.95 -6.21 -4.95
CA TRP A 149 8.38 -5.06 -5.66
C TRP A 149 9.44 -4.25 -6.39
N TYR A 150 10.56 -3.99 -5.73
CA TYR A 150 11.63 -3.17 -6.29
C TYR A 150 12.41 -3.89 -7.41
N ASP A 151 12.57 -5.20 -7.34
CA ASP A 151 13.32 -6.01 -8.31
C ASP A 151 12.70 -6.03 -9.70
N GLU A 152 11.44 -5.62 -9.84
CA GLU A 152 10.83 -5.34 -11.14
C GLU A 152 11.61 -4.30 -11.96
N VAL A 153 12.46 -3.47 -11.33
CA VAL A 153 13.36 -2.54 -12.01
C VAL A 153 14.20 -3.20 -13.11
N GLN A 154 14.52 -4.49 -12.98
CA GLN A 154 15.25 -5.24 -14.00
C GLN A 154 14.54 -5.25 -15.37
N ASN A 155 13.21 -5.11 -15.36
CA ASN A 155 12.36 -5.09 -16.56
C ASN A 155 11.98 -3.67 -16.98
N PHE A 156 12.33 -2.64 -16.19
CA PHE A 156 11.86 -1.28 -16.40
C PHE A 156 12.73 -0.51 -17.40
N ASN A 157 12.09 0.09 -18.41
CA ASN A 157 12.75 0.96 -19.38
C ASN A 157 12.69 2.41 -18.91
N LYS A 158 13.85 3.06 -18.78
CA LYS A 158 13.97 4.46 -18.37
C LYS A 158 13.24 5.46 -19.28
N SER A 159 12.96 5.11 -20.53
CA SER A 159 12.13 5.95 -21.41
C SER A 159 10.68 6.08 -20.93
N HIS A 160 10.24 5.21 -20.01
CA HIS A 160 8.90 5.21 -19.43
C HIS A 160 8.81 6.06 -18.16
N ILE A 161 9.82 6.88 -17.84
CA ILE A 161 9.79 7.80 -16.68
C ILE A 161 8.98 9.06 -17.01
N ASN A 162 9.16 9.59 -18.22
CA ASN A 162 8.55 10.84 -18.68
C ASN A 162 8.43 10.84 -20.23
N PRO A 163 7.21 10.77 -20.79
CA PRO A 163 5.96 10.52 -20.08
C PRO A 163 5.93 9.13 -19.46
N PHE A 164 5.24 8.99 -18.33
CA PHE A 164 5.11 7.71 -17.66
C PHE A 164 4.30 6.72 -18.49
N GLN A 165 4.85 5.52 -18.69
CA GLN A 165 4.17 4.40 -19.34
C GLN A 165 4.03 3.23 -18.37
N PHE A 166 2.79 2.90 -18.03
CA PHE A 166 2.50 1.82 -17.10
C PHE A 166 2.69 0.44 -17.76
N SER A 167 3.22 -0.49 -16.98
CA SER A 167 3.24 -1.92 -17.27
C SER A 167 2.93 -2.68 -15.99
N SER A 168 2.09 -3.70 -16.07
CA SER A 168 1.81 -4.57 -14.92
C SER A 168 3.05 -5.33 -14.43
N ALA A 169 4.08 -5.47 -15.26
CA ALA A 169 5.34 -6.12 -14.90
C ALA A 169 6.30 -5.22 -14.09
N THR A 170 6.02 -3.91 -14.02
CA THR A 170 6.87 -2.93 -13.30
C THR A 170 6.07 -1.98 -12.41
N GLY A 171 4.77 -2.27 -12.21
CA GLY A 171 3.85 -1.43 -11.47
C GLY A 171 4.23 -1.26 -10.00
N HIS A 172 4.78 -2.29 -9.38
CA HIS A 172 5.17 -2.22 -7.97
C HIS A 172 6.46 -1.40 -7.81
N TYR A 173 7.46 -1.62 -8.66
CA TYR A 173 8.70 -0.83 -8.65
C TYR A 173 8.38 0.66 -8.85
N THR A 174 7.57 0.96 -9.86
CA THR A 174 7.24 2.35 -10.23
C THR A 174 6.52 3.08 -9.10
N GLN A 175 5.67 2.41 -8.33
CA GLN A 175 5.06 2.99 -7.13
C GLN A 175 6.09 3.21 -5.99
N VAL A 176 7.01 2.27 -5.75
CA VAL A 176 8.05 2.41 -4.70
C VAL A 176 8.91 3.65 -4.93
N VAL A 177 9.24 3.95 -6.18
CA VAL A 177 10.09 5.08 -6.58
C VAL A 177 9.34 6.19 -7.32
N TRP A 178 8.05 6.35 -7.02
CA TRP A 178 7.28 7.51 -7.47
C TRP A 178 7.67 8.74 -6.65
N ALA A 179 8.19 9.80 -7.29
CA ALA A 179 8.82 10.91 -6.57
C ALA A 179 7.85 11.67 -5.66
N ASP A 180 6.63 11.90 -6.11
CA ASP A 180 5.65 12.72 -5.39
C ASP A 180 4.92 11.95 -4.27
N THR A 181 5.04 10.61 -4.24
CA THR A 181 4.60 9.80 -3.10
C THR A 181 5.56 10.06 -1.93
N TYR A 182 5.02 10.29 -0.73
CA TYR A 182 5.81 10.56 0.48
C TYR A 182 5.23 9.93 1.74
N LEU A 183 4.11 9.20 1.62
CA LEU A 183 3.46 8.51 2.73
C LEU A 183 3.31 7.03 2.38
N VAL A 184 3.60 6.17 3.34
CA VAL A 184 3.37 4.72 3.24
C VAL A 184 2.70 4.21 4.51
N GLY A 185 1.71 3.35 4.34
CA GLY A 185 1.09 2.64 5.46
C GLY A 185 0.72 1.23 5.03
N CYS A 186 1.09 0.23 5.84
CA CYS A 186 1.00 -1.17 5.43
C CYS A 186 0.25 -2.04 6.45
N GLY A 187 -0.31 -3.13 5.95
CA GLY A 187 -0.97 -4.18 6.70
C GLY A 187 -0.39 -5.55 6.39
N PHE A 188 -0.51 -6.46 7.37
CA PHE A 188 -0.03 -7.83 7.29
C PHE A 188 -1.05 -8.80 7.86
N THR A 189 -1.26 -9.93 7.16
CA THR A 189 -2.03 -11.06 7.67
C THR A 189 -1.43 -12.38 7.21
N ALA A 190 -1.12 -13.27 8.16
CA ALA A 190 -0.75 -14.66 7.92
C ALA A 190 -1.94 -15.57 8.26
N PHE A 191 -2.27 -16.51 7.37
CA PHE A 191 -3.49 -17.32 7.46
C PHE A 191 -3.34 -18.66 6.73
N ASN A 192 -4.21 -19.60 7.03
CA ASN A 192 -4.45 -20.78 6.19
C ASN A 192 -5.57 -20.48 5.18
N ASN A 193 -5.57 -21.14 4.03
CA ASN A 193 -6.63 -21.03 3.04
C ASN A 193 -7.23 -22.41 2.73
N SER A 194 -8.38 -22.43 2.04
CA SER A 194 -9.13 -23.66 1.77
C SER A 194 -8.40 -24.66 0.89
N ASP A 195 -7.37 -24.23 0.16
CA ASP A 195 -6.53 -25.09 -0.69
C ASP A 195 -5.36 -25.75 0.06
N GLY A 196 -5.29 -25.59 1.38
CA GLY A 196 -4.27 -26.20 2.23
C GLY A 196 -2.94 -25.48 2.27
N TRP A 197 -2.78 -24.36 1.56
CA TRP A 197 -1.56 -23.55 1.59
C TRP A 197 -1.64 -22.43 2.63
N TYR A 198 -0.59 -22.36 3.45
CA TYR A 198 -0.41 -21.24 4.36
C TYR A 198 0.14 -20.03 3.60
N ARG A 199 -0.36 -18.87 3.97
CA ARG A 199 -0.10 -17.61 3.27
C ARG A 199 0.33 -16.53 4.23
N LYS A 200 1.21 -15.65 3.77
CA LYS A 200 1.50 -14.36 4.41
C LYS A 200 1.25 -13.27 3.40
N PHE A 201 0.25 -12.45 3.68
CA PHE A 201 -0.20 -11.36 2.82
C PHE A 201 0.29 -10.03 3.36
N TYR A 202 0.94 -9.27 2.49
CA TYR A 202 1.52 -7.97 2.75
C TYR A 202 0.86 -6.97 1.80
N ALA A 203 0.29 -5.91 2.35
CA ALA A 203 -0.34 -4.84 1.58
C ALA A 203 0.24 -3.51 2.03
N CYS A 204 0.75 -2.70 1.10
CA CYS A 204 1.18 -1.33 1.38
C CYS A 204 0.35 -0.36 0.54
N ASN A 205 -0.19 0.66 1.19
CA ASN A 205 -0.88 1.78 0.58
C ASN A 205 0.07 2.99 0.53
N TYR A 206 0.03 3.75 -0.57
CA TYR A 206 0.97 4.82 -0.88
C TYR A 206 0.25 6.14 -1.16
N GLY A 207 0.71 7.22 -0.54
CA GLY A 207 0.06 8.53 -0.56
C GLY A 207 0.98 9.70 -0.89
N PRO A 208 0.56 10.62 -1.79
CA PRO A 208 -0.38 10.38 -2.88
C PRO A 208 0.05 9.17 -3.73
N GLY A 209 -0.93 8.48 -4.31
CA GLY A 209 -0.69 7.33 -5.19
C GLY A 209 0.10 7.74 -6.44
N GLY A 210 0.93 6.82 -6.93
CA GLY A 210 1.69 6.98 -8.16
C GLY A 210 1.02 6.34 -9.37
N ASN A 211 1.83 6.00 -10.37
CA ASN A 211 1.45 5.27 -11.58
C ASN A 211 0.37 5.96 -12.43
N TYR A 212 0.32 7.30 -12.40
CA TYR A 212 -0.56 8.07 -13.27
C TYR A 212 -0.10 7.98 -14.73
N LEU A 213 -0.96 7.46 -15.60
CA LEU A 213 -0.73 7.41 -17.04
C LEU A 213 -0.42 8.80 -17.58
N ASN A 214 0.60 8.91 -18.43
CA ASN A 214 1.09 10.16 -19.02
C ASN A 214 1.60 11.19 -18.00
N GLY A 215 1.72 10.83 -16.72
CA GLY A 215 2.36 11.66 -15.69
C GLY A 215 3.89 11.62 -15.78
N ILE A 216 4.56 12.10 -14.73
CA ILE A 216 6.01 12.01 -14.56
C ILE A 216 6.26 11.18 -13.31
N MET A 217 6.99 10.08 -13.47
CA MET A 217 7.32 9.20 -12.34
C MET A 217 8.30 9.88 -11.37
N TYR A 218 9.36 10.48 -11.91
CA TYR A 218 10.26 11.39 -11.21
C TYR A 218 10.97 12.30 -12.21
N LYS A 219 11.44 13.47 -11.75
CA LYS A 219 12.23 14.39 -12.59
C LYS A 219 13.66 13.90 -12.63
N THR A 220 14.20 13.64 -13.81
CA THR A 220 15.61 13.25 -13.95
C THR A 220 16.54 14.44 -13.65
N GLY A 221 17.66 14.17 -12.98
CA GLY A 221 18.65 15.19 -12.62
C GLY A 221 19.42 14.85 -11.35
N THR A 222 20.34 15.72 -10.94
CA THR A 222 21.12 15.54 -9.71
C THR A 222 20.19 15.39 -8.51
N ALA A 223 20.45 14.40 -7.64
CA ALA A 223 19.67 14.17 -6.44
C ALA A 223 19.43 15.49 -5.67
N CYS A 224 18.20 15.68 -5.19
CA CYS A 224 17.72 16.89 -4.50
C CYS A 224 17.76 18.22 -5.28
N SER A 225 18.21 18.27 -6.54
CA SER A 225 18.31 19.55 -7.27
C SER A 225 16.97 20.22 -7.57
N GLN A 226 15.86 19.50 -7.39
CA GLN A 226 14.51 20.00 -7.62
C GLN A 226 13.54 19.55 -6.52
N CYS A 227 13.99 19.56 -5.25
CA CYS A 227 13.11 19.24 -4.14
C CYS A 227 11.87 20.16 -4.10
N PRO A 228 10.66 19.61 -3.83
CA PRO A 228 9.46 20.43 -3.69
C PRO A 228 9.58 21.49 -2.60
N ALA A 229 8.84 22.59 -2.75
CA ALA A 229 8.80 23.66 -1.75
C ALA A 229 8.41 23.10 -0.37
N GLY A 230 9.12 23.53 0.67
CA GLY A 230 8.91 23.06 2.04
C GLY A 230 9.65 21.77 2.40
N THR A 231 10.47 21.23 1.50
CA THR A 231 11.37 20.09 1.80
C THR A 231 12.83 20.50 1.66
N ILE A 232 13.72 19.80 2.36
CA ILE A 232 15.18 19.96 2.27
C ILE A 232 15.84 18.68 1.76
N CYS A 233 17.06 18.79 1.25
CA CYS A 233 17.82 17.60 0.90
C CYS A 233 18.29 16.89 2.17
N ASP A 234 17.85 15.66 2.36
CA ASP A 234 18.41 14.73 3.34
C ASP A 234 18.91 13.47 2.62
N ASN A 235 20.23 13.31 2.58
CA ASN A 235 20.91 12.14 2.03
C ASN A 235 20.35 11.69 0.66
N GLY A 236 20.16 12.63 -0.28
CA GLY A 236 19.68 12.35 -1.63
C GLY A 236 18.16 12.21 -1.79
N LEU A 237 17.38 12.40 -0.73
CA LEU A 237 15.92 12.49 -0.76
C LEU A 237 15.44 13.89 -0.31
N CYS A 238 14.21 14.24 -0.68
CA CYS A 238 13.56 15.48 -0.25
C CYS A 238 12.68 15.21 0.97
N ALA A 239 13.10 15.66 2.14
CA ALA A 239 12.43 15.47 3.43
C ALA A 239 11.70 16.74 3.88
#